data_AF-A0A382FGH5-F1
#
_entry.id   AF-A0A382FGH5-F1
#
_cell.length_a   1.000
_cell.length_b   1.000
_cell.length_c   1.000
_cell.angle_alpha   90.00
_cell.angle_beta   90.00
_cell.angle_gamma   90.00
#
_symmetry.space_group_name_H-M   'P 1'
#
loop_
_entity.id
_entity.type
_entity.pdbx_description
1 polymer ?
#
loop_
_entity_poly.entity_id
_entity_poly.type
_entity_poly.pdbx_seq_one_letter_code
_entity_poly.pdbx_strand_id
1 'polypeptide(L)'
;VFGRTTISEILQDRIVFRNLSPLDTALPELDVLGKDIGLASGYIPRKSNVDYARVIVKLLKHIQNLDAPSIEIENLVLVGDTLLNDVKAFENICQVSGWSGKAFIGSENMDELVRIDKE
;
A
#
# COMPACT_ATOMS: atom_id res chain seq x y z
N VAL A 1 -23.29 -17.56 11.46
CA VAL A 1 -22.58 -16.81 12.52
C VAL A 1 -21.11 -16.82 12.17
N PHE A 2 -20.48 -15.67 11.95
CA PHE A 2 -19.03 -15.60 11.77
C PHE A 2 -18.36 -15.65 13.15
N GLY A 3 -17.30 -16.45 13.30
CA GLY A 3 -16.51 -16.54 14.53
C GLY A 3 -15.64 -15.31 14.77
N ARG A 4 -14.97 -15.24 15.92
CA ARG A 4 -13.91 -14.25 16.17
C ARG A 4 -12.60 -14.76 15.58
N THR A 5 -11.78 -13.85 15.07
CA THR A 5 -10.42 -14.09 14.56
C THR A 5 -9.53 -12.93 14.98
N THR A 6 -8.22 -13.07 14.80
CA THR A 6 -7.23 -12.02 15.06
C THR A 6 -6.80 -11.34 13.76
N ILE A 7 -6.35 -10.09 13.84
CA ILE A 7 -5.76 -9.40 12.68
C ILE A 7 -4.55 -10.17 12.15
N SER A 8 -3.73 -10.75 13.04
CA SER A 8 -2.55 -11.54 12.67
C SER A 8 -2.89 -12.82 11.91
N GLU A 9 -4.05 -13.44 12.16
CA GLU A 9 -4.47 -14.60 11.36
C GLU A 9 -4.78 -14.23 9.90
N ILE A 10 -5.18 -12.96 9.65
CA ILE A 10 -5.52 -12.48 8.31
C ILE A 10 -4.30 -11.87 7.62
N LEU A 11 -3.56 -11.00 8.32
CA LEU A 11 -2.46 -10.22 7.75
C LEU A 11 -1.08 -10.86 7.96
N GLN A 12 -0.95 -11.80 8.91
CA GLN A 12 0.34 -12.31 9.36
C GLN A 12 1.30 -11.15 9.67
N ASP A 13 2.55 -11.25 9.22
CA ASP A 13 3.55 -10.19 9.35
C ASP A 13 3.58 -9.26 8.13
N ARG A 14 2.60 -9.33 7.21
CA ARG A 14 2.48 -8.48 6.00
C ARG A 14 2.03 -7.05 6.35
N ILE A 15 2.76 -6.43 7.27
CA ILE A 15 2.51 -5.10 7.82
C ILE A 15 3.71 -4.23 7.45
N VAL A 16 3.43 -3.04 6.91
CA VAL A 16 4.46 -2.02 6.65
C VAL A 16 4.10 -0.81 7.50
N PHE A 17 5.03 -0.40 8.36
CA PHE A 17 4.84 0.76 9.22
C PHE A 17 4.87 2.06 8.42
N ARG A 18 4.42 3.16 9.02
CA ARG A 18 4.33 4.48 8.37
C ARG A 18 5.66 4.99 7.82
N ASN A 19 6.77 4.55 8.40
CA ASN A 19 8.12 4.86 7.95
C ASN A 19 8.61 3.96 6.80
N LEU A 20 7.73 3.14 6.20
CA LEU A 20 8.01 2.17 5.16
C LEU A 20 8.93 1.02 5.58
N SER A 21 9.09 0.80 6.88
CA SER A 21 9.78 -0.39 7.40
C SER A 21 8.79 -1.57 7.44
N PRO A 22 9.10 -2.69 6.77
CA PRO A 22 8.27 -3.90 6.83
C PRO A 22 8.47 -4.63 8.17
N LEU A 23 7.40 -5.20 8.71
CA LEU A 23 7.49 -6.16 9.82
C LEU A 23 7.97 -7.53 9.30
N ASP A 24 7.56 -7.88 8.09
CA ASP A 24 7.98 -9.10 7.43
C ASP A 24 9.46 -9.06 7.01
N THR A 25 10.27 -9.89 7.65
CA THR A 25 11.71 -10.00 7.37
C THR A 25 12.07 -10.53 5.98
N ALA A 26 11.11 -11.10 5.24
CA ALA A 26 11.31 -11.50 3.85
C ALA A 26 11.27 -10.30 2.88
N LEU A 27 10.76 -9.14 3.33
CA LEU A 27 10.71 -7.92 2.53
C LEU A 27 11.98 -7.08 2.71
N PRO A 28 12.47 -6.43 1.63
CA PRO A 28 13.62 -5.54 1.71
C PRO A 28 13.30 -4.23 2.46
N GLU A 29 14.28 -3.74 3.21
CA GLU A 29 14.22 -2.45 3.90
C GLU A 29 14.17 -1.25 2.93
N LEU A 30 13.68 -0.11 3.43
CA LEU A 30 13.55 1.13 2.64
C LEU A 30 14.86 1.57 1.98
N ASP A 31 16.01 1.46 2.67
CA ASP A 31 17.29 1.86 2.09
C ASP A 31 17.74 0.96 0.93
N VAL A 32 17.27 -0.29 0.89
CA VAL A 32 17.54 -1.20 -0.24
C VAL A 32 16.63 -0.83 -1.40
N LEU A 33 15.32 -0.71 -1.14
CA LEU A 33 14.34 -0.33 -2.17
C LEU A 33 14.59 1.06 -2.74
N GLY A 34 14.95 2.00 -1.87
CA GLY A 34 15.18 3.40 -2.22
C GLY A 34 16.29 3.57 -3.24
N LYS A 35 17.35 2.74 -3.19
CA LYS A 35 18.44 2.77 -4.18
C LYS A 35 17.93 2.47 -5.59
N ASP A 36 17.06 1.47 -5.75
CA ASP A 36 16.48 1.11 -7.06
C ASP A 36 15.70 2.25 -7.71
N ILE A 37 15.13 3.13 -6.88
CA ILE A 37 14.25 4.21 -7.32
C ILE A 37 14.88 5.61 -7.18
N GLY A 38 16.17 5.67 -6.83
CA GLY A 38 16.93 6.92 -6.74
C GLY A 38 16.60 7.80 -5.53
N LEU A 39 16.10 7.22 -4.43
CA LEU A 39 15.90 7.95 -3.18
C LEU A 39 17.23 8.19 -2.47
N ALA A 40 17.35 9.36 -1.84
CA ALA A 40 18.45 9.65 -0.94
C ALA A 40 18.41 8.71 0.29
N SER A 41 19.58 8.27 0.77
CA SER A 41 19.65 7.44 1.98
C SER A 41 19.08 8.19 3.19
N GLY A 42 18.31 7.50 4.02
CA GLY A 42 17.62 8.08 5.18
C GLY A 42 16.43 8.98 4.83
N TYR A 43 16.08 9.16 3.56
CA TYR A 43 14.88 9.88 3.16
C TYR A 43 13.65 8.98 3.28
N ILE A 44 12.71 9.38 4.13
CA ILE A 44 11.43 8.69 4.32
C ILE A 44 10.33 9.53 3.67
N PRO A 45 9.78 9.13 2.50
CA PRO A 45 8.77 9.91 1.82
C PRO A 45 7.46 9.95 2.62
N ARG A 46 6.72 11.06 2.49
CA ARG A 46 5.38 11.20 3.07
C ARG A 46 4.36 10.41 2.24
N LYS A 47 3.30 9.92 2.88
CA LYS A 47 2.22 9.12 2.27
C LYS A 47 1.61 9.73 0.98
N SER A 48 1.51 11.05 0.91
CA SER A 48 0.98 11.78 -0.25
C SER A 48 1.99 12.00 -1.39
N ASN A 49 3.27 11.67 -1.18
CA ASN A 49 4.33 11.81 -2.18
C ASN A 49 4.33 10.60 -3.13
N VAL A 50 4.60 10.83 -4.42
CA VAL A 50 4.77 9.76 -5.42
C VAL A 50 5.88 8.77 -5.04
N ASP A 51 6.95 9.22 -4.37
CA ASP A 51 8.03 8.34 -3.92
C ASP A 51 7.55 7.32 -2.89
N TYR A 52 6.58 7.67 -2.05
CA TYR A 52 5.94 6.71 -1.14
C TYR A 52 5.23 5.61 -1.93
N ALA A 53 4.48 5.99 -2.97
CA ALA A 53 3.82 5.04 -3.86
C ALA A 53 4.82 4.13 -4.59
N ARG A 54 5.96 4.67 -5.05
CA ARG A 54 7.03 3.87 -5.69
C ARG A 54 7.59 2.80 -4.76
N VAL A 55 7.78 3.12 -3.48
CA VAL A 55 8.20 2.13 -2.47
C VAL A 55 7.11 1.09 -2.22
N ILE A 56 5.85 1.51 -2.03
CA ILE A 56 4.72 0.59 -1.80
C ILE A 56 4.56 -0.39 -2.97
N VAL A 57 4.64 0.08 -4.23
CA VAL A 57 4.54 -0.78 -5.41
C VAL A 57 5.68 -1.79 -5.46
N LYS A 58 6.91 -1.41 -5.10
CA LYS A 58 8.05 -2.33 -5.01
C LYS A 58 7.87 -3.39 -3.91
N LEU A 59 7.35 -3.01 -2.75
CA LEU A 59 7.03 -3.95 -1.66
C LEU A 59 5.95 -4.95 -2.08
N LEU A 60 4.85 -4.47 -2.68
CA LEU A 60 3.77 -5.31 -3.18
C LEU A 60 4.24 -6.27 -4.29
N LYS A 61 5.10 -5.81 -5.21
CA LYS A 61 5.69 -6.69 -6.22
C LYS A 61 6.65 -7.73 -5.61
N HIS A 62 7.43 -7.36 -4.59
CA HIS A 62 8.26 -8.32 -3.86
C HIS A 62 7.41 -9.42 -3.23
N ILE A 63 6.32 -9.04 -2.55
CA ILE A 63 5.47 -10.01 -1.86
C ILE A 63 4.73 -10.91 -2.84
N GLN A 64 4.22 -10.35 -3.93
CA GLN A 64 3.61 -11.11 -5.01
C GLN A 64 4.59 -12.12 -5.60
N ASN A 65 5.84 -11.73 -5.82
CA ASN A 65 6.85 -12.63 -6.37
C ASN A 65 7.24 -13.76 -5.40
N LEU A 66 7.12 -13.55 -4.09
CA LEU A 66 7.31 -14.59 -3.09
C LEU A 66 6.13 -15.58 -3.04
N ASP A 67 4.91 -15.07 -3.12
CA ASP A 67 3.69 -15.89 -2.96
C ASP A 67 3.26 -16.59 -4.26
N ALA A 68 3.40 -15.91 -5.39
CA ALA A 68 2.98 -16.38 -6.71
C ALA A 68 3.85 -15.75 -7.82
N PRO A 69 5.09 -16.23 -8.02
CA PRO A 69 6.09 -15.62 -8.93
C PRO A 69 5.68 -15.56 -10.41
N SER A 70 4.63 -16.26 -10.81
CA SER A 70 4.12 -16.26 -12.20
C SER A 70 2.83 -15.48 -12.37
N ILE A 71 2.34 -14.81 -11.33
CA ILE A 71 1.09 -14.04 -11.34
C ILE A 71 1.41 -12.59 -11.02
N GLU A 72 1.04 -11.68 -11.91
CA GLU A 72 1.18 -10.24 -11.69
C GLU A 72 -0.02 -9.68 -10.91
N ILE A 73 0.22 -8.59 -10.17
CA ILE A 73 -0.87 -7.80 -9.60
C ILE A 73 -1.53 -7.02 -10.74
N GLU A 74 -2.85 -7.09 -10.84
CA GLU A 74 -3.63 -6.32 -11.81
C GLU A 74 -4.55 -5.29 -11.14
N ASN A 75 -4.96 -5.56 -9.90
CA ASN A 75 -5.99 -4.79 -9.20
C ASN A 75 -5.54 -4.39 -7.79
N LEU A 76 -5.80 -3.13 -7.44
CA LEU A 76 -5.55 -2.57 -6.12
C LEU A 76 -6.87 -2.29 -5.39
N VAL A 77 -6.98 -2.77 -4.15
CA VAL A 77 -8.02 -2.30 -3.22
C VAL A 77 -7.36 -1.55 -2.09
N LEU A 78 -7.72 -0.29 -1.90
CA LEU A 78 -7.31 0.49 -0.73
C LEU A 78 -8.47 0.60 0.25
N VAL A 79 -8.22 0.28 1.51
CA VAL A 79 -9.12 0.54 2.63
C VAL A 79 -8.44 1.54 3.55
N GLY A 80 -9.07 2.68 3.77
CA GLY A 80 -8.53 3.78 4.58
C GLY A 80 -9.62 4.51 5.36
N ASP A 81 -9.21 5.48 6.16
CA ASP A 81 -10.06 6.27 7.04
C ASP A 81 -10.06 7.76 6.66
N THR A 82 -8.98 8.26 6.05
CA THR A 82 -8.79 9.68 5.79
C THR A 82 -8.93 9.98 4.30
N LEU A 83 -10.02 10.65 3.91
CA LEU A 83 -10.31 10.98 2.50
C LEU A 83 -9.10 11.61 1.79
N LEU A 84 -8.61 12.76 2.23
CA LEU A 84 -7.56 13.47 1.49
C LEU A 84 -6.24 12.70 1.39
N ASN A 85 -5.76 12.12 2.50
CA ASN A 85 -4.44 11.47 2.53
C ASN A 85 -4.46 10.08 1.87
N ASP A 86 -5.53 9.31 2.10
CA ASP A 86 -5.62 7.92 1.61
C ASP A 86 -5.98 7.89 0.13
N VAL A 87 -6.87 8.80 -0.30
CA VAL A 87 -7.14 8.98 -1.73
C VAL A 87 -5.88 9.40 -2.46
N LYS A 88 -5.11 10.35 -1.91
CA LYS A 88 -3.88 10.76 -2.60
C LYS A 88 -2.85 9.63 -2.71
N ALA A 89 -2.72 8.82 -1.67
CA ALA A 89 -1.87 7.62 -1.71
C ALA A 89 -2.38 6.62 -2.75
N PHE A 90 -3.67 6.30 -2.74
CA PHE A 90 -4.32 5.42 -3.71
C PHE A 90 -4.05 5.88 -5.15
N GLU A 91 -4.30 7.16 -5.45
CA GLU A 91 -4.08 7.72 -6.76
C GLU A 91 -2.64 7.58 -7.24
N ASN A 92 -1.68 7.89 -6.37
CA ASN A 92 -0.26 7.79 -6.69
C ASN A 92 0.15 6.32 -6.91
N ILE A 93 -0.39 5.38 -6.13
CA ILE A 93 -0.09 3.94 -6.29
C ILE A 93 -0.60 3.47 -7.65
N CYS A 94 -1.88 3.70 -7.98
CA CYS A 94 -2.43 3.33 -9.28
C CYS A 94 -1.65 3.98 -10.44
N GLN A 95 -1.28 5.26 -10.31
CA GLN A 95 -0.50 5.96 -11.34
C GLN A 95 0.90 5.34 -11.52
N VAL A 96 1.58 4.95 -10.44
CA VAL A 96 2.92 4.37 -10.50
C VAL A 96 2.89 2.92 -10.98
N SER A 97 1.87 2.16 -10.60
CA SER A 97 1.80 0.73 -10.93
C SER A 97 1.11 0.44 -12.27
N GLY A 98 0.21 1.31 -12.71
CA GLY A 98 -0.71 1.04 -13.82
C GLY A 98 -1.84 0.07 -13.46
N TRP A 99 -2.03 -0.26 -12.18
CA TRP A 99 -3.11 -1.15 -11.74
C TRP A 99 -4.44 -0.41 -11.70
N SER A 100 -5.50 -1.08 -12.16
CA SER A 100 -6.87 -0.64 -11.89
C SER A 100 -7.15 -0.76 -10.39
N GLY A 101 -7.99 0.10 -9.82
CA GLY A 101 -8.21 0.02 -8.39
C GLY A 101 -9.51 0.62 -7.89
N LYS A 102 -9.84 0.24 -6.65
CA LYS A 102 -10.96 0.79 -5.89
C LYS A 102 -10.51 1.19 -4.50
N ALA A 103 -10.99 2.34 -4.03
CA ALA A 103 -10.75 2.80 -2.69
C ALA A 103 -12.06 2.82 -1.89
N PHE A 104 -12.01 2.31 -0.67
CA PHE A 104 -13.04 2.51 0.34
C PHE A 104 -12.47 3.37 1.46
N ILE A 105 -13.10 4.53 1.68
CA ILE A 105 -12.74 5.45 2.75
C ILE A 105 -13.83 5.37 3.82
N GLY A 106 -13.54 4.69 4.91
CA GLY A 106 -14.39 4.60 6.09
C GLY A 106 -14.22 5.80 7.00
N SER A 107 -14.47 6.99 6.47
CA SER A 107 -14.46 8.22 7.26
C SER A 107 -15.56 8.15 8.34
N GLU A 108 -15.21 8.40 9.60
CA GLU A 108 -16.21 8.54 10.68
C GLU A 108 -17.01 9.86 10.56
N ASN A 109 -16.65 10.74 9.61
CA ASN A 109 -17.50 11.87 9.25
C ASN A 109 -18.67 11.35 8.41
N MET A 110 -19.77 11.05 9.10
CA MET A 110 -21.02 10.50 8.56
C MET A 110 -21.69 11.35 7.46
N ASP A 111 -21.21 12.57 7.21
CA ASP A 111 -21.75 13.50 6.22
C ASP A 111 -21.16 13.34 4.80
N GLU A 112 -20.10 12.54 4.62
CA GLU A 112 -19.44 12.35 3.31
C GLU A 112 -19.22 10.86 2.97
N LEU A 113 -20.22 10.22 2.34
CA LEU A 113 -19.99 8.96 1.62
C LEU A 113 -19.41 9.27 0.24
N VAL A 114 -18.09 9.11 0.09
CA VAL A 114 -17.40 9.32 -1.19
C VAL A 114 -16.89 7.98 -1.72
N ARG A 115 -17.50 7.50 -2.81
CA ARG A 115 -16.98 6.40 -3.61
C ARG A 115 -16.14 6.98 -4.76
N ILE A 116 -14.90 6.51 -4.91
CA ILE A 116 -13.97 6.95 -5.96
C ILE A 116 -13.57 5.73 -6.77
N ASP A 117 -13.85 5.78 -8.08
CA ASP A 117 -13.45 4.76 -9.06
C ASP A 117 -12.38 5.40 -10.00
N LYS A 118 -11.30 4.66 -10.31
CA LYS A 118 -10.30 5.04 -11.34
C LYS A 118 -10.19 3.93 -12.38
N GLU A 119 -10.41 4.28 -13.65
CA GLU A 119 -10.25 3.42 -14.83
C GLU A 119 -8.81 3.42 -15.35
#